data_AF-A0A1F9WX61-F1
#
_entry.id   AF-A0A1F9WX61-F1
#
_cell.length_a   1.000
_cell.length_b   1.000
_cell.length_c   1.000
_cell.angle_alpha   90.00
_cell.angle_beta   90.00
_cell.angle_gamma   90.00
#
_symmetry.space_group_name_H-M   'P 1'
#
loop_
_entity.id
_entity.type
_entity.pdbx_description
1 polymer ?
#
loop_
_entity_poly.entity_id
_entity_poly.type
_entity_poly.pdbx_seq_one_letter_code
_entity_poly.pdbx_strand_id
1 'polypeptide(L)'
;MLFESYEVAVSALLAGIFIDLDHFFDYFMDVKNFKFSFNDFFYRLNEARIKKVYVLLHSYEVMAVFTLIVLNSKSPILTGVYIGVLTHFMADITCWRAYYYSYSLIYRISVKFDIKKIFNA
;
A
#
# COMPACT_ATOMS: atom_id res chain seq x y z
N MET A 1 -2.01 -28.44 -0.26
CA MET A 1 -2.44 -27.07 -0.63
C MET A 1 -1.70 -26.11 0.28
N LEU A 2 -1.16 -25.01 -0.25
CA LEU A 2 -0.32 -24.06 0.51
C LEU A 2 -1.10 -23.31 1.61
N PHE A 3 -2.43 -23.25 1.47
CA PHE A 3 -3.36 -22.82 2.49
C PHE A 3 -4.28 -24.00 2.80
N GLU A 4 -4.37 -24.38 4.07
CA GLU A 4 -5.23 -25.48 4.54
C GLU A 4 -6.72 -25.11 4.55
N SER A 5 -7.05 -23.85 4.21
CA SER A 5 -8.39 -23.26 4.21
C SER A 5 -8.58 -22.35 3.00
N TYR A 6 -9.73 -22.44 2.34
CA TYR A 6 -10.06 -21.62 1.17
C TYR A 6 -10.23 -20.14 1.54
N GLU A 7 -10.67 -19.88 2.76
CA GLU A 7 -10.85 -18.54 3.31
C GLU A 7 -9.53 -17.78 3.33
N VAL A 8 -8.45 -18.42 3.78
CA VAL A 8 -7.10 -17.84 3.79
C VAL A 8 -6.63 -17.55 2.36
N ALA A 9 -6.84 -18.50 1.44
CA ALA A 9 -6.39 -18.34 0.05
C ALA A 9 -7.13 -17.19 -0.68
N VAL A 10 -8.46 -17.15 -0.57
CA VAL A 10 -9.28 -16.12 -1.20
C VAL A 10 -9.01 -14.75 -0.59
N SER A 11 -8.93 -14.65 0.74
CA SER A 11 -8.67 -13.36 1.36
C SER A 11 -7.25 -12.86 1.11
N ALA A 12 -6.25 -13.75 1.02
CA ALA A 12 -4.89 -13.38 0.61
C ALA A 12 -4.84 -12.86 -0.83
N LEU A 13 -5.50 -13.53 -1.77
CA LEU A 13 -5.57 -13.08 -3.17
C LEU A 13 -6.22 -11.70 -3.27
N LEU A 14 -7.39 -11.52 -2.65
CA LEU A 14 -8.13 -10.26 -2.71
C LEU A 14 -7.35 -9.14 -2.03
N ALA A 15 -6.81 -9.37 -0.84
CA ALA A 15 -6.07 -8.35 -0.12
C ALA A 15 -4.77 -7.94 -0.83
N GLY A 16 -4.04 -8.90 -1.41
CA GLY A 16 -2.84 -8.61 -2.19
C GLY A 16 -3.12 -7.86 -3.49
N ILE A 17 -4.32 -7.97 -4.08
CA ILE A 17 -4.72 -7.17 -5.25
C ILE A 17 -5.22 -5.78 -4.84
N PHE A 18 -6.01 -5.69 -3.77
CA PHE A 18 -6.73 -4.47 -3.41
C PHE A 18 -6.00 -3.55 -2.44
N ILE A 19 -4.81 -3.92 -1.95
CA ILE A 19 -3.99 -3.04 -1.12
C ILE A 19 -3.64 -1.73 -1.84
N ASP A 20 -3.39 -1.78 -3.15
CA ASP A 20 -3.09 -0.62 -4.02
C ASP A 20 -4.24 0.40 -4.12
N LEU A 21 -5.43 0.08 -3.60
CA LEU A 21 -6.53 1.02 -3.61
C LEU A 21 -6.23 2.28 -2.79
N ASP A 22 -5.24 2.26 -1.88
CA ASP A 22 -4.82 3.46 -1.16
C ASP A 22 -4.19 4.53 -2.07
N HIS A 23 -3.66 4.17 -3.25
CA HIS A 23 -3.20 5.13 -4.25
C HIS A 23 -4.32 6.00 -4.85
N PHE A 24 -5.57 5.54 -4.80
CA PHE A 24 -6.70 6.40 -5.18
C PHE A 24 -6.81 7.62 -4.26
N PHE A 25 -6.49 7.45 -2.97
CA PHE A 25 -6.48 8.58 -2.04
C PHE A 25 -5.42 9.61 -2.46
N ASP A 26 -4.21 9.17 -2.80
CA ASP A 26 -3.15 10.07 -3.29
C ASP A 26 -3.58 10.84 -4.54
N TYR A 27 -4.20 10.15 -5.49
CA TYR A 27 -4.74 10.76 -6.70
C TYR A 27 -5.80 11.83 -6.38
N PHE A 28 -6.81 11.51 -5.57
CA PHE A 28 -7.91 12.44 -5.26
C PHE A 28 -7.46 13.62 -4.40
N MET A 29 -6.42 13.46 -3.58
CA MET A 29 -5.84 14.54 -2.78
C MET A 29 -5.01 15.51 -3.63
N ASP A 30 -4.44 15.04 -4.75
CA ASP A 30 -3.70 15.89 -5.69
C ASP A 30 -4.62 16.54 -6.74
N VAL A 31 -5.56 15.77 -7.29
CA VAL A 31 -6.48 16.21 -8.34
C VAL A 31 -7.69 16.93 -7.73
N LYS A 32 -7.64 18.27 -7.73
CA LYS A 32 -8.73 19.12 -7.20
C LYS A 32 -10.01 19.16 -8.06
N ASN A 33 -10.01 18.58 -9.26
CA ASN A 33 -11.12 18.64 -10.21
C ASN A 33 -11.73 17.24 -10.43
N PHE A 34 -13.04 17.10 -10.23
CA PHE A 34 -13.76 15.83 -10.10
C PHE A 34 -13.93 14.98 -11.38
N LYS A 35 -13.17 15.24 -12.45
CA LYS A 35 -13.22 14.46 -13.69
C LYS A 35 -12.23 13.30 -13.62
N PHE A 36 -12.58 12.27 -12.85
CA PHE A 36 -11.79 11.04 -12.75
C PHE A 36 -11.73 10.31 -14.10
N SER A 37 -10.54 9.80 -14.43
CA SER A 37 -10.31 8.90 -15.56
C SER A 37 -9.22 7.91 -15.17
N PHE A 38 -9.44 6.62 -15.44
CA PHE A 38 -8.42 5.58 -15.19
C PHE A 38 -7.12 5.87 -15.95
N ASN A 39 -7.20 6.40 -17.18
CA ASN A 39 -6.02 6.76 -17.95
C ASN A 39 -5.22 7.89 -17.28
N ASP A 40 -5.90 8.90 -16.72
CA ASP A 40 -5.24 10.00 -16.00
C ASP A 40 -4.67 9.53 -14.66
N PHE A 41 -5.38 8.62 -13.96
CA PHE A 41 -4.91 7.98 -12.73
C PHE A 41 -3.56 7.28 -12.92
N PHE A 42 -3.50 6.33 -13.86
CA PHE A 42 -2.26 5.60 -14.12
C PHE A 42 -1.16 6.51 -14.67
N TYR A 43 -1.51 7.46 -15.54
CA TYR A 43 -0.54 8.43 -16.05
C TYR A 43 0.10 9.25 -14.94
N ARG A 44 -0.68 9.75 -13.98
CA ARG A 44 -0.14 10.59 -12.89
C ARG A 44 0.71 9.81 -11.91
N LEU A 45 0.30 8.58 -11.57
CA LEU A 45 1.04 7.75 -10.62
C LEU A 45 2.33 7.20 -11.22
N ASN A 46 2.27 6.63 -12.43
CA ASN A 46 3.43 6.04 -13.08
C ASN A 46 4.49 7.09 -13.47
N GLU A 47 4.06 8.30 -13.84
CA GLU A 47 4.97 9.40 -14.19
C GLU A 47 5.35 10.28 -12.99
N ALA A 48 5.03 9.87 -11.76
CA ALA A 48 5.31 10.62 -10.52
C ALA A 48 4.85 12.10 -10.57
N ARG A 49 3.70 12.36 -11.20
CA ARG A 49 3.15 13.72 -11.41
C ARG A 49 2.27 14.23 -10.28
N ILE A 50 2.01 13.38 -9.27
CA ILE A 50 1.38 13.80 -8.02
C ILE A 50 2.41 14.50 -7.12
N LYS A 51 1.98 15.49 -6.34
CA LYS A 51 2.90 16.23 -5.47
C LYS A 51 3.12 15.58 -4.11
N LYS A 52 2.13 14.80 -3.66
CA LYS A 52 2.13 14.17 -2.34
C LYS A 52 1.80 12.69 -2.43
N VAL A 53 2.51 11.88 -1.62
CA VAL A 53 2.34 10.42 -1.56
C VAL A 53 2.01 10.02 -0.12
N TYR A 54 0.76 9.60 0.12
CA TYR A 54 0.27 9.22 1.45
C TYR A 54 0.24 7.72 1.68
N VAL A 55 0.00 6.89 0.65
CA VAL A 55 -0.13 5.41 0.68
C VAL A 55 -0.01 4.75 2.05
N LEU A 56 -1.07 4.83 2.84
CA LEU A 56 -1.04 4.49 4.26
C LEU A 56 -0.86 2.99 4.49
N LEU A 57 -1.45 2.15 3.63
CA LEU A 57 -1.40 0.70 3.77
C LEU A 57 0.01 0.16 3.47
N HIS A 58 0.72 0.86 2.60
CA HIS A 58 2.15 0.64 2.32
C HIS A 58 3.04 1.31 3.37
N SER A 59 2.75 1.10 4.66
CA SER A 59 3.60 1.58 5.74
C SER A 59 4.04 0.52 6.72
N TYR A 60 5.30 0.63 7.18
CA TYR A 60 5.82 -0.23 8.25
C TYR A 60 4.98 -0.11 9.53
N GLU A 61 4.54 1.11 9.84
CA GLU A 61 3.79 1.42 11.04
C GLU A 61 2.39 0.78 11.01
N VAL A 62 1.67 0.88 9.89
CA VAL A 62 0.37 0.20 9.72
C VAL A 62 0.55 -1.31 9.68
N MET A 63 1.57 -1.82 8.97
CA MET A 63 1.88 -3.25 8.93
C MET A 63 2.16 -3.80 10.33
N ALA A 64 2.95 -3.11 11.15
CA ALA A 64 3.27 -3.52 12.52
C ALA A 64 2.01 -3.61 13.40
N VAL A 65 1.12 -2.61 13.33
CA VAL A 65 -0.17 -2.64 14.04
C VAL A 65 -1.02 -3.81 13.54
N PHE A 66 -1.06 -4.04 12.22
CA PHE A 66 -1.84 -5.12 11.64
C PHE A 66 -1.30 -6.50 12.03
N THR A 67 0.02 -6.69 12.10
CA THR A 67 0.66 -7.89 12.64
C THR A 67 0.18 -8.17 14.07
N LEU A 68 0.16 -7.15 14.95
CA LEU A 68 -0.30 -7.32 16.32
C LEU A 68 -1.77 -7.76 16.38
N ILE A 69 -2.63 -7.19 15.53
CA ILE A 69 -4.05 -7.58 15.46
C ILE A 69 -4.18 -9.05 15.03
N VAL A 70 -3.43 -9.47 14.01
CA VAL A 70 -3.50 -10.83 13.46
C VAL A 70 -2.97 -11.86 14.46
N LEU A 71 -1.87 -11.57 15.16
CA LEU A 71 -1.31 -12.46 16.20
C LEU A 71 -2.28 -12.70 17.36
N ASN A 72 -3.16 -11.74 17.65
CA ASN A 72 -4.18 -11.87 18.69
C ASN A 72 -5.52 -12.39 18.14
N SER A 73 -5.60 -12.66 16.84
CA SER A 73 -6.79 -13.13 16.16
C SER A 73 -6.71 -14.62 15.85
N LYS A 74 -7.86 -15.30 15.88
CA LYS A 74 -8.01 -16.68 15.38
C LYS A 74 -8.75 -16.73 14.04
N SER A 75 -8.94 -15.58 13.38
CA SER A 75 -9.72 -15.47 12.14
C SER A 75 -8.87 -15.88 10.92
N PRO A 76 -9.25 -16.97 10.21
CA PRO A 76 -8.56 -17.37 8.97
C PRO A 76 -8.58 -16.27 7.90
N ILE A 77 -9.67 -15.48 7.85
CA ILE A 77 -9.79 -14.36 6.92
C ILE A 77 -8.71 -13.32 7.21
N LEU A 78 -8.54 -12.90 8.47
CA LEU A 78 -7.52 -11.91 8.85
C LEU A 78 -6.12 -12.43 8.59
N THR A 79 -5.86 -13.72 8.83
CA THR A 79 -4.59 -14.35 8.47
C THR A 79 -4.34 -14.28 6.97
N GLY A 80 -5.32 -14.60 6.13
CA GLY A 80 -5.15 -14.50 4.68
C GLY A 80 -4.95 -13.05 4.22
N VAL A 81 -5.74 -12.09 4.73
CA VAL A 81 -5.55 -10.65 4.42
C VAL A 81 -4.12 -10.23 4.77
N TYR A 82 -3.62 -10.62 5.94
CA TYR A 82 -2.25 -10.34 6.35
C TYR A 82 -1.21 -10.93 5.40
N ILE A 83 -1.36 -12.19 5.01
CA ILE A 83 -0.45 -12.84 4.06
C ILE A 83 -0.46 -12.15 2.70
N GLY A 84 -1.64 -11.79 2.19
CA GLY A 84 -1.80 -11.06 0.94
C GLY A 84 -1.12 -9.69 0.96
N VAL A 85 -1.44 -8.88 1.98
CA VAL A 85 -0.84 -7.56 2.19
C VAL A 85 0.67 -7.66 2.38
N LEU A 86 1.14 -8.59 3.20
CA LEU A 86 2.58 -8.78 3.43
C LEU A 86 3.30 -9.21 2.16
N THR A 87 2.72 -10.10 1.37
CA THR A 87 3.33 -10.59 0.13
C THR A 87 3.43 -9.47 -0.91
N HIS A 88 2.36 -8.68 -1.08
CA HIS A 88 2.38 -7.51 -1.95
C HIS A 88 3.44 -6.50 -1.48
N PHE A 89 3.41 -6.14 -0.20
CA PHE A 89 4.34 -5.18 0.39
C PHE A 89 5.81 -5.61 0.28
N MET A 90 6.11 -6.90 0.47
CA MET A 90 7.44 -7.45 0.25
C MET A 90 7.85 -7.43 -1.23
N ALA A 91 6.91 -7.69 -2.15
CA ALA A 91 7.16 -7.57 -3.57
C ALA A 91 7.51 -6.12 -3.94
N ASP A 92 6.82 -5.12 -3.40
CA ASP A 92 7.15 -3.72 -3.69
C ASP A 92 8.55 -3.33 -3.21
N ILE A 93 8.93 -3.77 -2.01
CA ILE A 93 10.26 -3.48 -1.45
C ILE A 93 11.38 -4.16 -2.24
N THR A 94 11.15 -5.39 -2.71
CA THR A 94 12.20 -6.22 -3.32
C THR A 94 12.27 -6.10 -4.84
N CYS A 95 11.13 -5.93 -5.51
CA CYS A 95 11.05 -5.82 -6.96
C CYS A 95 11.12 -4.37 -7.43
N TRP A 96 10.71 -3.42 -6.58
CA TRP A 96 10.69 -2.01 -6.94
C TRP A 96 11.86 -1.22 -6.35
N ARG A 97 12.43 -0.31 -7.15
CA ARG A 97 13.52 0.58 -6.73
C ARG A 97 13.02 1.72 -5.81
N ALA A 98 11.98 1.46 -5.03
CA ALA A 98 11.51 2.39 -4.03
C ALA A 98 12.52 2.44 -2.87
N TYR A 99 12.83 3.64 -2.39
CA TYR A 99 13.76 3.81 -1.28
C TYR A 99 13.16 3.17 -0.02
N TYR A 100 13.95 2.40 0.73
CA TYR A 100 13.47 1.72 1.95
C TYR A 100 12.71 2.64 2.92
N TYR A 101 13.16 3.90 3.06
CA TYR A 101 12.52 4.89 3.93
C TYR A 101 11.17 5.38 3.41
N SER A 102 10.87 5.25 2.11
CA SER A 102 9.60 5.69 1.53
C SER A 102 8.39 4.99 2.14
N TYR A 103 8.58 3.77 2.64
CA TYR A 103 7.54 3.00 3.33
C TYR A 103 7.38 3.37 4.82
N SER A 104 8.24 4.21 5.42
CA SER A 104 7.95 4.71 6.76
C SER A 104 6.94 5.85 6.69
N LEU A 105 5.78 5.66 7.32
CA LEU A 105 4.77 6.70 7.49
C LEU A 105 5.31 7.87 8.33
N ILE A 106 6.09 7.59 9.37
CA ILE A 106 6.73 8.62 10.19
C ILE A 106 7.67 9.47 9.33
N TYR A 107 8.49 8.84 8.48
CA TYR A 107 9.35 9.56 7.54
C TYR A 107 8.53 10.42 6.58
N ARG A 108 7.48 9.86 5.96
CA ARG A 108 6.60 10.61 5.05
C ARG A 108 5.94 11.81 5.73
N ILE A 109 5.47 11.65 6.97
CA ILE A 109 4.95 12.76 7.79
C ILE A 109 6.04 13.83 7.98
N SER A 110 7.28 13.43 8.33
CA SER A 110 8.39 14.36 8.57
C SER A 110 8.75 15.22 7.36
N VAL A 111 8.59 14.67 6.15
CA VAL A 111 8.81 15.37 4.88
C VAL A 111 7.52 15.95 4.28
N LYS A 112 6.42 15.97 5.04
CA LYS A 112 5.10 16.51 4.66
C LYS A 112 4.52 15.84 3.40
N PHE A 113 4.80 14.56 3.24
CA PHE A 113 4.38 13.70 2.13
C PHE A 113 4.94 14.12 0.75
N ASP A 114 5.96 14.98 0.69
CA ASP A 114 6.52 15.48 -0.57
C ASP A 114 7.21 14.36 -1.37
N ILE A 115 6.69 14.05 -2.56
CA ILE A 115 7.18 12.94 -3.40
C ILE A 115 8.67 13.05 -3.74
N LYS A 116 9.17 14.28 -3.96
CA LYS A 116 10.57 14.52 -4.34
C LYS A 116 11.52 14.17 -3.21
N LYS A 117 11.10 14.46 -1.98
CA LYS A 117 11.86 14.12 -0.78
C LYS A 117 11.80 12.63 -0.48
N ILE A 118 10.64 12.01 -0.72
CA ILE A 118 10.41 10.58 -0.42
C ILE A 118 11.21 9.67 -1.36
N PHE A 119 11.24 10.00 -2.66
CA PHE A 119 11.86 9.16 -3.68
C PHE A 119 13.16 9.71 -4.25
N ASN A 120 13.75 10.77 -3.67
CA ASN A 120 15.00 11.39 -4.15
C ASN A 120 15.02 11.61 -5.68
N ALA A 121 13.89 12.08 -6.22
CA ALA A 121 13.67 12.32 -7.64
C ALA A 121 13.88 13.79 -8.03
#